data_AF-A0A177WLM7-F1
#
_entry.id   AF-A0A177WLM7-F1
#
_cell.length_a   1.000
_cell.length_b   1.000
_cell.length_c   1.000
_cell.angle_alpha   90.00
_cell.angle_beta   90.00
_cell.angle_gamma   90.00
#
_symmetry.space_group_name_H-M   'P 1'
#
loop_
_entity.id
_entity.type
_entity.pdbx_description
1 polymer ?
#
loop_
_entity_poly.entity_id
_entity_poly.type
_entity_poly.pdbx_seq_one_letter_code
_entity_poly.pdbx_strand_id
1 'polypeptide(L)'
;MHTELCTAASAPVSDLVAGTAPAPDLPPKSRNSQILLGSIVVACQLLTNIAGERGLYFVFTDLSIRTSGFFRLQISLYDLRRATPRMRPVYEIFSNEFQVFTPKAFPGMSETTLLCKHFIRQGVRIHTRSDQK
;
A
#
# COMPACT_ATOMS: atom_id res chain seq x y z
N MET A 1 -13.27 -31.28 14.28
CA MET A 1 -14.53 -31.30 13.52
C MET A 1 -14.17 -31.27 12.04
N HIS A 2 -14.43 -32.39 11.36
CA HIS A 2 -14.50 -32.65 9.90
C HIS A 2 -13.58 -31.84 8.96
N THR A 3 -12.47 -32.37 8.41
CA THR A 3 -12.36 -33.23 7.18
C THR A 3 -13.30 -32.77 6.07
N GLU A 4 -12.83 -32.47 4.85
CA GLU A 4 -12.32 -33.48 3.90
C GLU A 4 -11.22 -32.99 2.93
N LEU A 5 -10.26 -33.90 2.70
CA LEU A 5 -9.47 -34.03 1.48
C LEU A 5 -10.35 -34.63 0.36
N CYS A 6 -10.12 -34.25 -0.89
CA CYS A 6 -10.45 -35.12 -2.03
C CYS A 6 -9.18 -35.47 -2.81
N THR A 7 -8.91 -36.77 -2.90
CA THR A 7 -7.87 -37.45 -3.70
C THR A 7 -8.56 -38.36 -4.71
N ALA A 8 -7.81 -38.71 -5.77
CA ALA A 8 -8.05 -39.69 -6.84
C ALA A 8 -8.66 -39.08 -8.12
N ALA A 9 -8.24 -39.46 -9.33
CA ALA A 9 -7.70 -40.74 -9.76
C ALA A 9 -6.75 -40.61 -10.97
N SER A 10 -6.03 -41.70 -11.25
CA SER A 10 -5.08 -41.88 -12.36
C SER A 10 -5.73 -42.50 -13.59
N ALA A 11 -5.30 -42.02 -14.78
CA ALA A 11 -5.21 -42.68 -16.11
C ALA A 11 -6.55 -43.07 -16.82
N PRO A 12 -6.62 -43.11 -18.18
CA PRO A 12 -5.53 -43.47 -19.11
C PRO A 12 -5.31 -42.55 -20.33
N VAL A 13 -4.15 -42.75 -20.95
CA VAL A 13 -3.76 -42.27 -22.27
C VAL A 13 -4.60 -42.89 -23.38
N SER A 14 -5.03 -42.09 -24.35
CA SER A 14 -5.45 -42.52 -25.68
C SER A 14 -5.31 -41.34 -26.65
N ASP A 15 -4.49 -41.55 -27.69
CA ASP A 15 -4.39 -40.73 -28.90
C ASP A 15 -5.76 -40.59 -29.60
N LEU A 16 -6.04 -39.43 -30.22
CA LEU A 16 -6.39 -39.31 -31.66
C LEU A 16 -6.85 -37.87 -32.04
N VAL A 17 -6.02 -37.20 -32.85
CA VAL A 17 -6.28 -36.31 -34.02
C VAL A 17 -7.36 -35.20 -34.05
N ALA A 18 -6.88 -34.02 -34.46
CA ALA A 18 -7.47 -32.94 -35.27
C ALA A 18 -8.81 -32.28 -34.91
N GLY A 19 -8.75 -30.98 -34.60
CA GLY A 19 -9.87 -30.05 -34.64
C GLY A 19 -9.48 -28.67 -34.13
N THR A 20 -8.95 -27.81 -35.00
CA THR A 20 -8.62 -26.42 -34.67
C THR A 20 -9.91 -25.61 -34.50
N ALA A 21 -10.42 -25.50 -33.27
CA ALA A 21 -11.47 -24.55 -32.92
C ALA A 21 -10.83 -23.23 -32.43
N PRO A 22 -11.25 -22.05 -32.93
CA PRO A 22 -10.78 -20.78 -32.39
C PRO A 22 -11.32 -20.61 -30.97
N ALA A 23 -10.40 -20.32 -30.04
CA ALA A 23 -10.73 -20.11 -28.63
C ALA A 23 -11.77 -18.97 -28.47
N PRO A 24 -12.74 -19.09 -27.55
CA PRO A 24 -13.61 -17.98 -27.21
C PRO A 24 -12.77 -16.84 -26.63
N ASP A 25 -12.96 -15.63 -27.17
CA ASP A 25 -12.36 -14.39 -26.68
C ASP A 25 -12.70 -14.18 -25.20
N LEU A 26 -11.80 -14.63 -24.34
CA LEU A 26 -11.85 -14.31 -22.92
C LEU A 26 -11.71 -12.78 -22.79
N PRO A 27 -12.58 -12.11 -22.04
CA PRO A 27 -12.39 -10.69 -21.76
C PRO A 27 -10.99 -10.50 -21.16
N PRO A 28 -10.24 -9.47 -21.57
CA PRO A 28 -8.89 -9.25 -21.08
C PRO A 28 -8.95 -9.21 -19.56
N LYS A 29 -8.29 -10.17 -18.90
CA LYS A 29 -8.14 -10.20 -17.44
C LYS A 29 -7.73 -8.81 -17.00
N SER A 30 -8.63 -8.14 -16.27
CA SER A 30 -8.43 -6.79 -15.76
C SER A 30 -7.02 -6.72 -15.19
N ARG A 31 -6.18 -5.90 -15.82
CA ARG A 31 -4.80 -5.69 -15.40
C ARG A 31 -4.86 -5.29 -13.94
N ASN A 32 -4.21 -6.07 -13.06
CA ASN A 32 -4.01 -5.76 -11.65
C ASN A 32 -3.38 -4.37 -11.53
N SER A 33 -4.20 -3.32 -11.57
CA SER A 33 -3.73 -1.96 -11.47
C SER A 33 -3.37 -1.74 -10.01
N GLN A 34 -2.08 -1.54 -9.74
CA GLN A 34 -1.63 -1.17 -8.40
C GLN A 34 -2.38 0.09 -7.97
N ILE A 35 -3.13 -0.03 -6.88
CA ILE A 35 -3.99 1.04 -6.36
C ILE A 35 -3.13 2.08 -5.65
N LEU A 36 -2.16 1.64 -4.85
CA LEU A 36 -1.20 2.49 -4.15
C LEU A 36 0.04 2.73 -5.02
N LEU A 37 0.46 3.98 -5.11
CA LEU A 37 1.55 4.47 -5.94
C LEU A 37 2.48 5.36 -5.12
N GLY A 38 3.69 5.59 -5.63
CA GLY A 38 4.71 6.42 -4.99
C GLY A 38 5.67 5.61 -4.11
N SER A 39 6.21 6.27 -3.09
CA SER A 39 7.14 5.69 -2.12
C SER A 39 6.39 5.00 -0.97
N ILE A 40 6.12 3.71 -1.13
CA ILE A 40 5.37 2.88 -0.17
C ILE A 40 6.24 2.32 0.97
N VAL A 41 7.56 2.49 0.90
CA VAL A 41 8.52 2.06 1.91
C VAL A 41 9.32 3.28 2.36
N VAL A 42 9.39 3.50 3.67
CA VAL A 42 10.14 4.62 4.26
C VAL A 42 11.08 4.13 5.35
N ALA A 43 12.26 4.74 5.42
CA ALA A 43 13.19 4.51 6.50
C ALA A 43 12.75 5.24 7.77
N CYS A 44 13.12 4.68 8.91
CA CYS A 44 12.95 5.31 10.21
C CYS A 44 13.81 6.57 10.33
N GLN A 45 13.26 7.64 10.89
CA GLN A 45 13.96 8.90 11.14
C GLN A 45 13.87 9.27 12.62
N LEU A 46 14.99 9.65 13.22
CA LEU A 46 15.03 10.15 14.59
C LEU A 46 14.67 11.64 14.57
N LEU A 47 13.46 11.99 15.02
CA LEU A 47 12.97 13.36 15.05
C LEU A 47 12.48 13.72 16.45
N THR A 48 12.23 15.00 16.66
CA THR A 48 11.63 15.57 17.87
C THR A 48 10.21 16.02 17.55
N ASN A 49 9.24 15.72 18.40
CA ASN A 49 7.87 16.21 18.23
C ASN A 49 7.72 17.67 18.67
N ILE A 50 6.51 18.21 18.51
CA ILE A 50 6.17 19.57 18.93
C ILE A 50 6.26 19.80 20.46
N ALA A 51 6.27 18.73 21.27
CA ALA A 51 6.43 18.78 22.72
C ALA A 51 7.91 18.71 23.16
N GLY A 52 8.86 18.58 22.22
CA GLY A 52 10.29 18.46 22.53
C GLY A 52 10.76 17.02 22.81
N GLU A 53 9.91 16.02 22.62
CA GLU A 53 10.24 14.62 22.87
C GLU A 53 10.85 13.97 21.63
N ARG A 54 11.96 13.27 21.81
CA ARG A 54 12.65 12.55 20.74
C ARG A 54 12.01 11.18 20.51
N GLY A 55 11.78 10.84 19.25
CA GLY A 55 11.15 9.59 18.85
C GLY A 55 11.56 9.11 17.47
N LEU A 56 11.18 7.87 17.17
CA LEU A 56 11.34 7.25 15.86
C LEU A 56 10.08 7.48 15.04
N TYR A 57 10.23 8.16 13.92
CA TYR A 57 9.13 8.55 13.05
C TYR A 57 9.30 7.99 11.64
N PHE A 58 8.18 7.59 11.04
CA PHE A 58 8.09 7.10 9.67
C PHE A 58 7.21 8.08 8.89
N VAL A 59 7.81 8.86 8.00
CA VAL A 59 7.10 9.93 7.27
C VAL A 59 6.97 9.56 5.81
N PHE A 60 5.74 9.31 5.39
CA PHE A 60 5.39 9.03 4.00
C PHE A 60 5.08 10.33 3.26
N THR A 61 6.02 10.81 2.45
CA THR A 61 5.92 12.11 1.76
C THR A 61 5.38 12.01 0.34
N ASP A 62 5.31 10.81 -0.21
CA ASP A 62 4.90 10.52 -1.57
C ASP A 62 4.05 9.24 -1.61
N LEU A 63 2.78 9.36 -1.26
CA LEU A 63 1.79 8.31 -1.38
C LEU A 63 0.62 8.81 -2.21
N SER A 64 0.21 8.03 -3.21
CA SER A 64 -0.92 8.35 -4.07
C SER A 64 -1.80 7.13 -4.27
N ILE A 65 -3.11 7.35 -4.39
CA ILE A 65 -4.09 6.29 -4.68
C ILE A 65 -4.75 6.59 -6.03
N ARG A 66 -4.74 5.61 -6.92
CA ARG A 66 -5.24 5.74 -8.30
C ARG A 66 -6.76 5.84 -8.40
N THR A 67 -7.48 5.23 -7.46
CA THR A 67 -8.93 5.00 -7.54
C THR A 67 -9.65 5.69 -6.40
N SER A 68 -10.75 6.39 -6.70
CA SER A 68 -11.60 6.99 -5.66
C SER A 68 -12.30 5.92 -4.82
N GLY A 69 -12.50 6.19 -3.54
CA GLY A 69 -13.13 5.25 -2.60
C GLY A 69 -12.74 5.52 -1.16
N PHE A 70 -13.15 4.64 -0.25
CA PHE A 70 -12.76 4.67 1.16
C PHE A 70 -11.69 3.61 1.40
N PHE A 71 -10.60 4.01 2.05
CA PHE A 71 -9.43 3.15 2.26
C PHE A 71 -8.88 3.29 3.67
N ARG A 72 -8.12 2.26 4.08
CA ARG A 72 -7.24 2.28 5.24
C ARG A 72 -5.87 1.82 4.78
N LEU A 73 -4.81 2.44 5.30
CA LEU A 73 -3.44 2.01 5.04
C LEU A 73 -3.04 0.99 6.10
N GLN A 74 -2.59 -0.19 5.67
CA GLN A 74 -1.86 -1.11 6.54
C GLN A 74 -0.39 -0.73 6.53
N ILE A 75 0.18 -0.46 7.69
CA ILE A 75 1.57 -0.11 7.89
C ILE A 75 2.23 -1.28 8.61
N SER A 76 3.19 -1.91 7.94
CA SER A 76 3.92 -3.07 8.47
C SER A 76 5.38 -2.67 8.74
N LEU A 77 5.81 -2.79 9.99
CA LEU A 77 7.15 -2.45 10.44
C LEU A 77 8.08 -3.66 10.36
N TYR A 78 9.23 -3.49 9.71
CA TYR A 78 10.25 -4.54 9.59
C TYR A 78 11.55 -4.11 10.27
N ASP A 79 12.16 -5.02 11.04
CA ASP A 79 13.51 -4.83 11.58
C ASP A 79 14.53 -5.53 10.69
N LEU A 80 15.16 -4.77 9.80
CA LEU A 80 16.13 -5.29 8.84
C LEU A 80 17.41 -5.86 9.50
N ARG A 81 17.70 -5.50 10.76
CA ARG A 81 18.84 -6.08 11.49
C ARG A 81 18.63 -7.56 11.80
N ARG A 82 17.37 -8.01 11.77
CA ARG A 82 16.96 -9.40 11.99
C ARG A 82 16.46 -10.06 10.70
N ALA A 83 16.89 -9.56 9.54
CA ALA A 83 16.42 -10.04 8.25
C ALA A 83 16.71 -11.53 8.06
N THR A 84 15.65 -12.31 7.88
CA THR A 84 15.71 -13.72 7.47
C THR A 84 14.87 -13.92 6.21
N PRO A 85 15.09 -14.98 5.42
CA PRO A 85 14.30 -15.25 4.21
C PRO A 85 12.78 -15.36 4.43
N ARG A 86 12.34 -15.57 5.67
CA ARG A 86 10.92 -15.66 6.06
C ARG A 86 10.53 -14.58 7.07
N MET A 87 11.14 -13.41 6.98
CA MET A 87 10.89 -12.31 7.91
C MET A 87 9.42 -11.90 7.91
N ARG A 88 8.85 -11.82 9.11
CA ARG A 88 7.52 -11.28 9.39
C ARG A 88 7.66 -9.85 9.91
N PRO A 89 6.63 -9.00 9.71
CA PRO A 89 6.62 -7.68 10.33
C PRO A 89 6.65 -7.81 11.85
N VAL A 90 7.40 -6.94 12.50
CA VAL A 90 7.49 -6.84 13.97
C VAL A 90 6.19 -6.26 14.53
N TYR A 91 5.58 -5.34 13.78
CA TYR A 91 4.31 -4.73 14.13
C TYR A 91 3.53 -4.40 12.88
N GLU A 92 2.21 -4.47 12.97
CA GLU A 92 1.28 -4.07 11.92
C GLU A 92 0.17 -3.22 12.51
N ILE A 93 -0.16 -2.13 11.83
CA ILE A 93 -1.23 -1.22 12.25
C ILE A 93 -2.01 -0.73 11.04
N PHE A 94 -3.29 -0.47 11.23
CA PHE A 94 -4.14 0.18 10.23
C PHE A 94 -4.33 1.66 10.57
N SER A 95 -4.28 2.52 9.55
CA SER A 95 -4.70 3.91 9.69
C SER A 95 -6.20 4.00 9.97
N ASN A 96 -6.63 5.19 10.39
CA ASN A 96 -8.03 5.57 10.25
C ASN A 96 -8.47 5.49 8.78
N GLU A 97 -9.77 5.34 8.59
CA GLU A 97 -10.37 5.40 7.26
C GLU A 97 -10.26 6.82 6.69
N PHE A 98 -10.01 6.91 5.40
CA PHE A 98 -9.97 8.16 4.66
C PHE A 98 -10.57 7.98 3.26
N GLN A 99 -11.06 9.08 2.70
CA GLN A 99 -11.70 9.11 1.41
C GLN A 99 -10.76 9.65 0.33
N VAL A 100 -10.67 8.92 -0.78
CA VAL A 100 -10.03 9.38 -2.02
C VAL A 100 -11.13 9.88 -2.94
N PHE A 101 -11.07 11.18 -3.27
CA PHE A 101 -12.07 11.85 -4.08
C PHE A 101 -11.77 11.72 -5.57
N THR A 102 -12.81 11.83 -6.39
CA THR A 102 -12.64 12.10 -7.82
C THR A 102 -12.18 13.56 -8.00
N PRO A 103 -11.56 13.93 -9.15
CA PRO A 103 -11.11 15.31 -9.38
C PRO A 103 -12.21 16.36 -9.22
N LYS A 104 -13.46 16.01 -9.54
CA LYS A 104 -14.62 16.92 -9.44
C LYS A 104 -15.14 17.09 -8.01
N ALA A 105 -14.99 16.08 -7.17
CA ALA A 105 -15.48 16.06 -5.78
C ALA A 105 -14.38 16.40 -4.77
N PHE A 106 -13.18 16.75 -5.23
CA PHE A 106 -12.04 16.99 -4.36
C PHE A 106 -12.22 18.32 -3.62
N PRO A 107 -12.29 18.31 -2.26
CA PRO A 107 -12.56 19.52 -1.47
C PRO A 107 -11.38 20.50 -1.42
N GLY A 108 -10.25 20.15 -2.04
CA GLY A 108 -8.99 20.86 -1.90
C GLY A 108 -8.02 20.15 -0.95
N MET A 109 -6.78 20.66 -0.93
CA MET A 109 -5.75 20.12 -0.04
C MET A 109 -5.87 20.77 1.34
N SER A 110 -5.75 19.98 2.40
CA SER A 110 -5.63 20.50 3.76
C SER A 110 -4.36 21.32 3.94
N GLU A 111 -4.41 22.29 4.86
CA GLU A 111 -3.23 23.04 5.26
C GLU A 111 -2.15 22.12 5.86
N THR A 112 -0.88 22.55 5.75
CA THR A 112 0.22 21.79 6.36
C THR A 112 0.13 21.91 7.87
N THR A 113 -0.04 20.77 8.55
CA THR A 113 -0.17 20.69 10.01
C THR A 113 1.08 21.21 10.74
N LEU A 114 0.91 21.60 12.00
CA LEU A 114 2.02 22.06 12.85
C LEU A 114 3.13 21.00 13.00
N LEU A 115 2.74 19.72 13.10
CA LEU A 115 3.69 18.60 13.17
C LEU A 115 4.53 18.50 11.89
N CYS A 116 3.90 18.58 10.72
CA CYS A 116 4.61 18.57 9.44
C CYS A 116 5.57 19.75 9.33
N LYS A 117 5.12 20.98 9.64
CA LYS A 117 5.97 22.19 9.68
C LYS A 117 7.17 21.99 10.62
N HIS A 118 6.97 21.35 11.77
CA HIS A 118 8.03 21.07 12.73
C HIS A 118 9.04 20.02 12.22
N PHE A 119 8.59 18.98 11.52
CA PHE A 119 9.46 18.00 10.88
C PHE A 119 10.25 18.56 9.69
N ILE A 120 9.66 19.47 8.90
CA ILE A 120 10.38 20.17 7.81
C ILE A 120 11.59 20.94 8.35
N ARG A 121 11.45 21.63 9.48
CA ARG A 121 12.56 22.34 10.14
C ARG A 121 13.69 21.42 10.58
N GLN A 122 13.42 20.13 10.77
CA GLN A 122 14.40 19.10 11.10
C GLN A 122 15.00 18.41 9.86
N GLY A 123 14.66 18.87 8.65
CA GLY A 123 15.21 18.36 7.39
C GLY A 123 14.35 17.32 6.67
N VAL A 124 13.14 17.03 7.17
CA VAL A 124 12.22 16.11 6.49
C VAL A 124 11.63 16.78 5.24
N ARG A 125 11.74 16.13 4.08
CA ARG A 125 11.30 16.65 2.78
C ARG A 125 9.80 16.51 2.55
N ILE A 126 8.99 17.22 3.34
CA ILE A 126 7.53 17.27 3.17
C ILE A 126 7.18 18.43 2.23
N HIS A 127 6.36 18.16 1.21
CA HIS A 127 5.86 19.19 0.30
C HIS A 127 4.93 20.15 1.05
N THR A 128 5.32 21.42 1.18
CA THR A 128 4.47 22.47 1.75
C THR A 128 3.70 23.19 0.66
N ARG A 129 2.41 23.42 0.91
CA ARG A 129 1.67 24.47 0.21
C ARG A 129 1.59 25.68 1.13
N SER A 130 2.11 26.81 0.66
CA SER A 130 2.10 28.08 1.40
C SER A 130 0.67 28.59 1.51
N ASP A 131 0.24 29.02 2.71
CA ASP A 131 -0.92 29.88 2.86
C ASP A 131 -0.67 31.14 2.04
N GLN A 132 -1.39 31.30 0.95
CA GLN A 132 -1.45 32.57 0.25
C GLN A 132 -2.35 33.46 1.10
N LYS A 133 -1.72 34.17 2.05
CA LYS A 133 -2.35 35.18 2.89
C LYS A 133 -2.86 36.35 2.06
#